data_AF-A6DKN2-F1
#
_entry.id   AF-A6DKN2-F1
#
_cell.length_a   1.000
_cell.length_b   1.000
_cell.length_c   1.000
_cell.angle_alpha   90.00
_cell.angle_beta   90.00
_cell.angle_gamma   90.00
#
_symmetry.space_group_name_H-M   'P 1'
#
loop_
_entity.id
_entity.type
_entity.pdbx_description
1 polymer ?
#
loop_
_entity_poly.entity_id
_entity_poly.type
_entity_poly.pdbx_seq_one_letter_code
_entity_poly.pdbx_strand_id
1 'polypeptide(L)'
;MQDFNEDFMTQAFDQAFNDESDQLLDKISHAEKRYQDGEEIGSGGMKKIVSSFDSFTDRELARAYPLSDETKVDNFISEVRISAKLEHPNIIPLYDIGVEKGQVFFTMKKLSGCNLYDLIKKSEKQ
;
A
#
# COMPACT_ATOMS: atom_id res chain seq x y z
N MET A 1 -34.12 36.67 -14.97
CA MET A 1 -33.54 35.34 -14.69
C MET A 1 -32.19 35.34 -15.38
N GLN A 2 -31.11 35.20 -14.61
CA GLN A 2 -29.75 35.11 -15.17
C GLN A 2 -29.64 33.74 -15.84
N ASP A 3 -29.44 33.72 -17.16
CA ASP A 3 -29.01 32.53 -17.88
C ASP A 3 -27.61 32.18 -17.36
N PHE A 4 -27.58 31.24 -16.41
CA PHE A 4 -26.34 30.63 -15.94
C PHE A 4 -25.78 29.82 -17.10
N ASN A 5 -24.68 30.30 -17.65
CA ASN A 5 -24.06 29.80 -18.87
C ASN A 5 -23.45 28.41 -18.61
N GLU A 6 -24.22 27.34 -18.85
CA GLU A 6 -23.78 25.94 -18.71
C GLU A 6 -22.49 25.68 -19.50
N ASP A 7 -22.32 26.31 -20.67
CA ASP A 7 -21.12 26.20 -21.50
C ASP A 7 -19.85 26.76 -20.84
N PHE A 8 -19.97 27.81 -20.02
CA PHE A 8 -18.82 28.38 -19.31
C PHE A 8 -18.37 27.47 -18.15
N MET A 9 -19.33 26.88 -17.44
CA MET A 9 -19.03 25.91 -16.39
C MET A 9 -18.39 24.65 -16.97
N THR A 10 -18.92 24.13 -18.09
CA THR A 10 -18.34 22.97 -18.77
C THR A 10 -16.91 23.25 -19.27
N GLN A 11 -16.67 24.40 -19.91
CA GLN A 11 -15.32 24.78 -20.35
C GLN A 11 -14.34 24.98 -19.18
N ALA A 12 -14.80 25.58 -18.07
CA ALA A 12 -13.97 25.74 -16.88
C ALA A 12 -13.66 24.39 -16.21
N PHE A 13 -14.62 23.45 -16.18
CA PHE A 13 -14.42 22.09 -15.70
C PHE A 13 -13.44 21.32 -16.60
N ASP A 14 -13.62 21.36 -17.91
CA ASP A 14 -12.73 20.68 -18.88
C ASP A 14 -11.30 21.21 -18.80
N GLN A 15 -11.13 22.52 -18.65
CA GLN A 15 -9.82 23.15 -18.51
C GLN A 15 -9.13 22.76 -17.19
N ALA A 16 -9.86 22.78 -16.06
CA ALA A 16 -9.32 22.37 -14.77
C ALA A 16 -8.96 20.87 -14.74
N PHE A 17 -9.76 20.01 -15.39
CA PHE A 17 -9.50 18.58 -15.48
C PHE A 17 -8.27 18.26 -16.33
N ASN A 18 -8.09 18.96 -17.46
CA ASN A 18 -6.92 18.75 -18.32
C ASN A 18 -5.62 19.19 -17.64
N ASP A 19 -5.61 20.35 -16.97
CA ASP A 19 -4.44 20.85 -16.24
C ASP A 19 -4.06 19.93 -15.04
N GLU A 20 -5.04 19.30 -14.37
CA GLU A 20 -4.78 18.31 -13.32
C GLU A 20 -4.39 16.93 -13.86
N SER A 21 -4.98 16.48 -14.98
CA SER A 21 -4.68 15.17 -15.55
C SER A 21 -3.26 15.07 -16.08
N ASP A 22 -2.76 16.15 -16.71
CA ASP A 22 -1.37 16.21 -17.19
C ASP A 22 -0.40 16.16 -16.00
N GLN A 23 -0.73 16.83 -14.89
CA GLN A 23 0.07 16.77 -13.66
C GLN A 23 0.09 15.38 -13.01
N LEU A 24 -1.04 14.65 -13.00
CA LEU A 24 -1.10 13.31 -12.38
C LEU A 24 -0.33 12.28 -13.20
N LEU A 25 -0.47 12.30 -14.53
CA LEU A 25 0.30 11.43 -15.40
C LEU A 25 1.80 11.72 -15.29
N ASP A 26 2.18 13.00 -15.21
CA ASP A 26 3.56 13.39 -15.03
C ASP A 26 4.15 12.88 -13.71
N LYS A 27 3.39 12.95 -12.60
CA LYS A 27 3.84 12.44 -11.28
C LYS A 27 4.17 10.95 -11.32
N ILE A 28 3.33 10.14 -11.98
CA ILE A 28 3.57 8.69 -12.10
C ILE A 28 4.73 8.43 -13.06
N SER A 29 4.77 9.13 -14.19
CA SER A 29 5.76 8.90 -15.26
C SER A 29 7.19 9.31 -14.86
N HIS A 30 7.33 10.31 -13.99
CA HIS A 30 8.63 10.83 -13.53
C HIS A 30 9.06 10.31 -12.15
N ALA A 31 8.25 9.46 -11.50
CA ALA A 31 8.62 8.89 -10.22
C ALA A 31 9.77 7.87 -10.37
N GLU A 32 10.92 8.16 -9.75
CA GLU A 32 12.09 7.26 -9.80
C GLU A 32 11.83 5.89 -9.15
N LYS A 33 10.97 5.87 -8.13
CA LYS A 33 10.61 4.65 -7.40
C LYS A 33 9.13 4.68 -7.04
N ARG A 34 8.45 3.57 -7.33
CA ARG A 34 7.06 3.38 -6.94
C ARG A 34 6.87 3.39 -5.42
N TYR A 35 7.67 2.61 -4.71
CA TYR A 35 7.55 2.43 -3.25
C TYR A 35 8.68 3.14 -2.50
N GLN A 36 8.32 3.82 -1.42
CA GLN A 36 9.24 4.51 -0.53
C GLN A 36 9.05 3.97 0.89
N ASP A 37 10.03 3.20 1.38
CA ASP A 37 9.96 2.65 2.74
C ASP A 37 10.22 3.71 3.80
N GLY A 38 9.46 3.62 4.88
CA GLY A 38 9.65 4.35 6.12
C GLY A 38 10.10 3.42 7.24
N GLU A 39 9.49 3.59 8.40
CA GLU A 39 9.89 2.89 9.63
C GLU A 39 9.43 1.43 9.66
N GLU A 40 10.15 0.61 10.42
CA GLU A 40 9.70 -0.74 10.76
C GLU A 40 8.51 -0.67 11.72
N ILE A 41 7.39 -1.26 11.31
CA ILE A 41 6.13 -1.24 12.09
C ILE A 41 5.84 -2.59 12.74
N GLY A 42 6.61 -3.62 12.38
CA GLY A 42 6.52 -4.91 13.03
C GLY A 42 7.47 -5.94 12.45
N SER A 43 7.79 -6.91 13.28
CA SER A 43 8.49 -8.14 12.89
C SER A 43 7.77 -9.32 13.53
N GLY A 44 7.61 -10.41 12.78
CA GLY A 44 6.85 -11.55 13.26
C GLY A 44 6.83 -12.68 12.24
N GLY A 45 6.80 -13.92 12.75
CA GLY A 45 6.93 -15.11 11.92
C GLY A 45 8.27 -15.13 11.16
N MET A 46 8.20 -15.07 9.84
CA MET A 46 9.36 -15.13 8.93
C MET A 46 9.60 -13.82 8.15
N LYS A 47 8.98 -12.71 8.56
CA LYS A 47 9.01 -11.44 7.82
C LYS A 47 9.25 -10.20 8.68
N LYS A 48 9.91 -9.21 8.07
CA LYS A 48 9.98 -7.82 8.53
C LYS A 48 8.93 -7.00 7.80
N ILE A 49 8.22 -6.12 8.50
CA ILE A 49 7.18 -5.27 7.94
C ILE A 49 7.54 -3.81 8.18
N VAL A 50 7.56 -3.03 7.12
CA VAL A 50 7.83 -1.58 7.14
C VAL A 50 6.61 -0.82 6.65
N SER A 51 6.41 0.40 7.16
CA SER A 51 5.53 1.38 6.51
C SER A 51 6.13 1.73 5.17
N SER A 52 5.31 1.93 4.14
CA SER A 52 5.79 2.32 2.82
C SER A 52 4.73 3.17 2.12
N PHE A 53 5.16 4.09 1.29
CA PHE A 53 4.29 4.95 0.51
C PHE A 53 4.35 4.54 -0.98
N ASP A 54 3.19 4.26 -1.58
CA ASP A 54 3.06 3.99 -3.01
C ASP A 54 2.78 5.30 -3.74
N SER A 55 3.82 5.84 -4.36
CA SER A 55 3.77 7.10 -5.12
C SER A 55 2.85 7.05 -6.34
N PHE A 56 2.53 5.85 -6.86
CA PHE A 56 1.68 5.71 -8.03
C PHE A 56 0.19 5.74 -7.66
N THR A 57 -0.14 5.29 -6.44
CA THR A 57 -1.52 5.25 -5.94
C THR A 57 -1.79 6.28 -4.85
N ASP A 58 -0.80 7.11 -4.52
CA ASP A 58 -0.84 8.14 -3.47
C ASP A 58 -1.34 7.59 -2.12
N ARG A 59 -0.82 6.41 -1.73
CA ARG A 59 -1.35 5.63 -0.60
C ARG A 59 -0.26 5.14 0.34
N GLU A 60 -0.52 5.30 1.63
CA GLU A 60 0.27 4.66 2.69
C GLU A 60 -0.12 3.18 2.86
N LEU A 61 0.87 2.30 2.86
CA LEU A 61 0.71 0.85 2.92
C LEU A 61 1.78 0.20 3.80
N ALA A 62 1.68 -1.12 3.99
CA ALA A 62 2.71 -1.91 4.65
C ALA A 62 3.43 -2.79 3.61
N ARG A 63 4.76 -2.81 3.65
CA ARG A 63 5.60 -3.63 2.79
C ARG A 63 6.31 -4.69 3.64
N ALA A 64 6.19 -5.95 3.25
CA ALA A 64 6.77 -7.08 3.96
C ALA A 64 7.95 -7.66 3.18
N TYR A 65 8.94 -8.16 3.92
CA TYR A 65 10.15 -8.78 3.40
C TYR A 65 10.45 -10.08 4.14
N PRO A 66 10.98 -11.12 3.47
CA PRO A 66 11.44 -12.31 4.16
C PRO A 66 12.68 -12.01 5.00
N LEU A 67 12.82 -12.71 6.12
CA LEU A 67 14.09 -12.79 6.84
C LEU A 67 15.05 -13.72 6.07
N SER A 68 16.34 -13.41 6.07
CA SER A 68 17.43 -13.75 5.12
C SER A 68 17.71 -15.22 4.73
N ASP A 69 16.86 -16.17 5.09
CA ASP A 69 17.06 -17.61 4.87
C ASP A 69 16.28 -18.05 3.61
N GLU A 70 16.94 -18.79 2.70
CA GLU A 70 16.33 -19.26 1.44
C GLU A 70 15.05 -20.05 1.67
N THR A 71 15.01 -20.90 2.71
CA THR A 71 13.81 -21.66 3.06
C THR A 71 12.65 -20.76 3.49
N LYS A 72 12.94 -19.55 3.97
CA LYS A 72 11.92 -18.55 4.34
C LYS A 72 11.40 -17.82 3.11
N VAL A 73 12.17 -17.71 2.03
CA VAL A 73 11.73 -17.06 0.78
C VAL A 73 10.61 -17.85 0.11
N ASP A 74 10.76 -19.18 -0.04
CA ASP A 74 9.73 -20.01 -0.67
C ASP A 74 8.44 -20.06 0.16
N ASN A 75 8.57 -20.15 1.49
CA ASN A 75 7.43 -20.08 2.40
C ASN A 75 6.74 -18.72 2.34
N PHE A 76 7.51 -17.63 2.25
CA PHE A 76 7.01 -16.28 2.11
C PHE A 76 6.21 -16.09 0.80
N ILE A 77 6.74 -16.57 -0.33
CA ILE A 77 6.05 -16.54 -1.63
C ILE A 77 4.77 -17.39 -1.59
N SER A 78 4.84 -18.57 -0.96
CA SER A 78 3.69 -19.46 -0.81
C SER A 78 2.57 -18.83 0.02
N GLU A 79 2.91 -18.19 1.14
CA GLU A 79 1.97 -17.45 2.00
C GLU A 79 1.26 -16.35 1.21
N VAL A 80 2.00 -15.57 0.42
CA VAL A 80 1.44 -14.51 -0.43
C VAL A 80 0.46 -15.08 -1.45
N ARG A 81 0.84 -16.16 -2.16
CA ARG A 81 -0.03 -16.77 -3.18
C ARG A 81 -1.32 -17.35 -2.61
N ILE A 82 -1.27 -17.87 -1.38
CA ILE A 82 -2.48 -18.35 -0.69
C ILE A 82 -3.32 -17.15 -0.27
N SER A 83 -2.72 -16.15 0.38
CA SER A 83 -3.42 -14.98 0.90
C SER A 83 -4.06 -14.14 -0.20
N ALA A 84 -3.41 -14.02 -1.37
CA ALA A 84 -3.92 -13.30 -2.53
C ALA A 84 -5.20 -13.92 -3.13
N LYS A 85 -5.51 -15.17 -2.80
CA LYS A 85 -6.75 -15.84 -3.23
C LYS A 85 -7.90 -15.66 -2.24
N LEU A 86 -7.65 -15.01 -1.10
CA LEU A 86 -8.63 -14.86 -0.03
C LEU A 86 -9.24 -13.46 -0.10
N GLU A 87 -10.55 -13.40 -0.32
CA GLU A 87 -11.33 -12.16 -0.27
C GLU A 87 -12.31 -12.22 0.89
N HIS A 88 -12.02 -11.49 1.97
CA HIS A 88 -12.89 -11.42 3.14
C HIS A 88 -12.64 -10.14 3.92
N PRO A 89 -13.67 -9.48 4.51
CA PRO A 89 -13.50 -8.23 5.26
C PRO A 89 -12.51 -8.32 6.44
N ASN A 90 -12.33 -9.52 7.00
CA ASN A 90 -11.42 -9.77 8.13
C ASN A 90 -10.05 -10.34 7.71
N ILE A 91 -9.75 -10.40 6.42
CA ILE A 91 -8.43 -10.81 5.89
C ILE A 91 -7.78 -9.56 5.30
N ILE A 92 -6.51 -9.32 5.65
CA ILE A 92 -5.78 -8.16 5.16
C ILE A 92 -5.59 -8.33 3.64
N PRO A 93 -6.08 -7.38 2.83
CA PRO A 93 -5.90 -7.47 1.39
C PRO A 93 -4.43 -7.25 1.03
N LEU A 94 -3.93 -8.12 0.16
CA LEU A 94 -2.66 -7.92 -0.53
C LEU A 94 -2.89 -7.07 -1.77
N TYR A 95 -1.94 -6.19 -2.07
CA TYR A 95 -2.03 -5.29 -3.22
C TYR A 95 -1.10 -5.71 -4.35
N ASP A 96 0.12 -6.14 -4.02
CA ASP A 96 1.15 -6.46 -5.01
C ASP A 96 2.21 -7.41 -4.44
N ILE A 97 2.89 -8.15 -5.32
CA ILE A 97 4.11 -8.90 -5.01
C ILE A 97 5.16 -8.57 -6.08
N GLY A 98 6.38 -8.28 -5.64
CA GLY A 98 7.45 -7.89 -6.56
C GLY A 98 8.83 -8.27 -6.06
N VAL A 99 9.82 -8.00 -6.90
CA VAL A 99 11.24 -8.14 -6.58
C VAL A 99 11.90 -6.79 -6.83
N GLU A 100 12.55 -6.24 -5.82
CA GLU A 100 13.32 -5.00 -5.91
C GLU A 100 14.72 -5.24 -5.37
N LYS A 101 15.76 -4.87 -6.13
CA LYS A 101 17.18 -5.08 -5.76
C LYS A 101 17.51 -6.52 -5.34
N GLY A 102 16.87 -7.50 -5.97
CA GLY A 102 17.07 -8.93 -5.68
C GLY A 102 16.34 -9.44 -4.44
N GLN A 103 15.53 -8.60 -3.78
CA GLN A 103 14.75 -8.98 -2.61
C GLN A 103 13.26 -9.03 -2.95
N VAL A 104 12.60 -10.15 -2.66
CA VAL A 104 11.15 -10.28 -2.80
C VAL A 104 10.44 -9.47 -1.73
N PHE A 105 9.32 -8.85 -2.09
CA PHE A 105 8.43 -8.15 -1.18
C PHE A 105 6.98 -8.38 -1.58
N PHE A 106 6.07 -8.13 -0.65
CA PHE A 106 4.67 -7.89 -0.98
C PHE A 106 4.13 -6.68 -0.24
N THR A 107 3.10 -6.06 -0.80
CA THR A 107 2.42 -4.91 -0.21
C THR A 107 1.02 -5.29 0.25
N MET A 108 0.58 -4.69 1.34
CA MET A 108 -0.72 -4.95 1.95
C MET A 108 -1.26 -3.70 2.63
N LYS A 109 -2.54 -3.74 3.02
CA LYS A 109 -3.14 -2.66 3.81
C LYS A 109 -2.35 -2.43 5.10
N LYS A 110 -1.92 -1.18 5.33
CA LYS A 110 -1.38 -0.75 6.63
C LYS A 110 -2.52 -0.70 7.63
N LEU A 111 -2.38 -1.41 8.74
CA LEU A 111 -3.34 -1.36 9.85
C LEU A 111 -2.80 -0.44 10.94
N SER A 112 -3.69 0.40 11.49
CA SER A 112 -3.44 1.18 12.69
C SER A 112 -3.82 0.39 13.94
N GLY A 113 -3.03 0.50 15.01
CA GLY A 113 -3.32 -0.13 16.31
C GLY A 113 -2.22 -1.10 16.75
N CYS A 114 -2.54 -1.99 17.68
CA CYS A 114 -1.64 -3.04 18.15
C CYS A 114 -2.19 -4.42 17.82
N ASN A 115 -1.31 -5.42 17.77
CA ASN A 115 -1.72 -6.79 17.52
C ASN A 115 -2.56 -7.33 18.70
N LEU A 116 -3.25 -8.46 18.46
CA LEU A 116 -4.10 -9.10 19.46
C LEU A 116 -3.33 -9.49 20.73
N TYR A 117 -2.07 -9.92 20.60
CA TYR A 117 -1.24 -10.31 21.73
C TYR A 117 -0.98 -9.13 22.69
N ASP A 118 -0.69 -7.95 22.14
CA ASP A 118 -0.51 -6.73 22.92
C ASP A 118 -1.82 -6.27 23.58
N LEU A 119 -2.96 -6.45 22.91
CA LEU A 119 -4.27 -6.17 23.48
C LEU A 119 -4.56 -7.07 24.69
N ILE A 120 -4.33 -8.38 24.56
CA ILE A 120 -4.53 -9.35 25.64
C ILE A 120 -3.64 -9.00 26.84
N LYS A 121 -2.35 -8.74 26.62
CA LYS A 121 -1.43 -8.34 27.70
C LYS A 121 -1.84 -7.06 28.43
N LYS A 122 -2.44 -6.10 27.73
CA LYS A 122 -2.95 -4.88 28.35
C LYS A 122 -4.17 -5.17 29.22
N SER A 123 -5.04 -6.09 28.81
CA SER A 123 -6.23 -6.47 29.58
C SER A 123 -5.93 -7.25 30.86
N GLU A 124 -4.83 -8.01 30.91
CA GLU A 124 -4.43 -8.78 32.11
C GLU A 124 -3.82 -7.92 33.23
N LYS A 125 -3.53 -6.63 32.96
CA LYS A 125 -2.94 -5.68 33.93
C LYS A 125 -3.98 -4.75 34.58
N GLN A 126 -5.27 -5.00 34.36
CA GLN A 126 -6.39 -4.34 35.04
C GLN A 126 -7.05 -5.31 36.01
#